data_AF-A0A0A1ZUX5-F1
#
_entry.id   AF-A0A0A1ZUX5-F1
#
_cell.length_a   1.000
_cell.length_b   1.000
_cell.length_c   1.000
_cell.angle_alpha   90.00
_cell.angle_beta   90.00
_cell.angle_gamma   90.00
#
_symmetry.space_group_name_H-M   'P 1'
#
loop_
_entity.id
_entity.type
_entity.pdbx_description
1 polymer ?
#
loop_
_entity_poly.entity_id
_entity_poly.type
_entity_poly.pdbx_seq_one_letter_code
_entity_poly.pdbx_strand_id
1 'polypeptide(L)' 'MEKKKWSPSQEENLGIITSVYEHIKEELSELQKETGCPDSFIYDFIGNIQNEWRPNSCHSLVRNKKKNN' A
#
# COMPACT_ATOMS: atom_id res chain seq x y z
N MET A 1 -21.01 18.06 -7.36
CA MET A 1 -21.24 16.59 -7.45
C MET A 1 -20.25 15.95 -6.49
N GLU A 2 -20.70 15.47 -5.33
CA GLU A 2 -19.81 14.75 -4.42
C GLU A 2 -19.31 13.48 -5.13
N LYS A 3 -18.00 13.36 -5.32
CA LYS A 3 -17.42 12.11 -5.82
C LYS A 3 -17.72 11.06 -4.76
N LYS A 4 -18.57 10.07 -5.09
CA LYS A 4 -18.73 8.87 -4.27
C LYS A 4 -17.34 8.36 -3.91
N LYS A 5 -17.00 8.33 -2.62
CA LYS A 5 -15.77 7.69 -2.15
C LYS A 5 -15.87 6.23 -2.58
N TRP A 6 -14.86 5.75 -3.32
CA TRP A 6 -14.79 4.34 -3.65
C TRP A 6 -14.70 3.54 -2.34
N SER A 7 -15.42 2.42 -2.30
CA SER A 7 -15.39 1.46 -1.20
C SER A 7 -15.40 0.06 -1.80
N PRO A 8 -14.59 -0.88 -1.28
CA PRO A 8 -14.59 -2.25 -1.78
C PRO A 8 -15.89 -2.98 -1.44
N SER A 9 -16.29 -3.90 -2.31
CA SER A 9 -17.35 -4.88 -2.07
C SER A 9 -16.94 -5.93 -1.04
N GLN A 10 -17.89 -6.73 -0.55
CA GLN A 10 -17.59 -7.84 0.35
C GLN A 10 -16.68 -8.89 -0.31
N GLU A 11 -16.91 -9.20 -1.59
CA GLU A 11 -16.10 -10.14 -2.35
C GLU A 11 -14.67 -9.62 -2.54
N GLU A 12 -14.49 -8.34 -2.90
CA GLU A 12 -13.15 -7.74 -3.02
C GLU A 12 -12.41 -7.73 -1.69
N ASN A 13 -13.12 -7.45 -0.58
CA ASN A 13 -12.53 -7.48 0.76
C ASN A 13 -12.05 -8.88 1.13
N LEU A 14 -12.90 -9.91 0.98
CA LEU A 14 -12.57 -11.29 1.34
C LEU A 14 -11.57 -11.93 0.37
N GLY A 15 -11.58 -11.52 -0.89
CA GLY A 15 -10.70 -12.02 -1.93
C GLY A 15 -9.42 -11.20 -2.02
N ILE A 16 -9.35 -10.35 -3.05
CA ILE A 16 -8.10 -9.72 -3.48
C ILE A 16 -7.47 -8.83 -2.40
N ILE A 17 -8.27 -8.10 -1.61
CA ILE A 17 -7.74 -7.19 -0.58
C ILE A 17 -7.08 -7.97 0.55
N THR A 18 -7.77 -8.98 1.09
CA THR A 18 -7.21 -9.84 2.14
C THR A 18 -5.96 -10.58 1.64
N SER A 19 -6.01 -11.12 0.42
CA SER A 19 -4.87 -11.83 -0.17
C SER A 19 -3.64 -10.92 -0.30
N VAL A 20 -3.80 -9.69 -0.80
CA VAL A 20 -2.71 -8.73 -0.92
C VAL A 20 -2.18 -8.32 0.46
N TYR A 21 -3.07 -8.13 1.44
CA TYR A 21 -2.67 -7.78 2.81
C TYR A 21 -1.80 -8.86 3.45
N GLU A 22 -2.20 -10.13 3.35
CA GLU A 22 -1.41 -11.23 3.90
C GLU A 22 -0.07 -11.38 3.18
N HIS A 23 -0.05 -11.27 1.85
CA HIS A 23 1.21 -11.33 1.09
C HIS A 23 2.19 -10.22 1.51
N ILE A 24 1.72 -8.97 1.66
CA ILE A 24 2.57 -7.87 2.14
C ILE A 24 3.12 -8.17 3.54
N LYS A 25 2.30 -8.73 4.44
CA LYS A 25 2.75 -9.10 5.79
C LYS A 25 3.81 -10.19 5.78
N GLU A 26 3.65 -11.20 4.92
CA GLU A 26 4.63 -12.28 4.77
C GLU A 26 5.98 -11.71 4.30
N GLU A 27 6.00 -10.92 3.23
CA GLU A 27 7.22 -10.30 2.70
C GLU A 27 7.93 -9.40 3.73
N LEU A 28 7.17 -8.62 4.51
CA LEU A 28 7.75 -7.79 5.58
C LEU A 28 8.33 -8.64 6.72
N SER A 29 7.69 -9.76 7.03
CA SER A 29 8.18 -10.71 8.05
C SER A 29 9.45 -11.41 7.58
N GLU A 30 9.52 -11.77 6.30
CA GLU A 30 10.72 -12.33 5.68
C GLU A 30 11.87 -11.33 5.67
N LEU A 31 11.62 -10.08 5.24
CA LEU A 31 12.60 -8.99 5.32
C LEU A 31 13.15 -8.83 6.74
N GLN A 32 12.27 -8.82 7.74
CA GLN A 32 12.69 -8.70 9.13
C GLN A 32 13.55 -9.89 9.57
N LYS A 33 13.17 -11.11 9.21
CA LYS A 33 13.90 -12.33 9.55
C LYS A 33 15.28 -12.37 8.90
N GLU A 34 15.39 -11.96 7.64
CA GLU A 34 16.66 -11.99 6.89
C GLU A 34 17.64 -10.92 7.37
N THR A 35 17.13 -9.74 7.74
CA THR A 35 17.97 -8.59 8.11
C THR A 35 18.20 -8.45 9.61
N GLY A 36 17.35 -9.08 10.43
CA GLY A 36 17.32 -8.89 11.89
C GLY A 36 16.89 -7.48 12.30
N CYS A 37 16.20 -6.73 11.44
CA CYS A 37 15.83 -5.35 11.74
C CYS A 37 14.76 -5.27 12.85
N PRO A 38 14.74 -4.17 13.64
CA PRO A 38 13.69 -3.97 14.63
C PRO A 38 12.34 -3.63 13.97
N ASP A 39 11.25 -3.87 14.68
CA ASP A 39 9.88 -3.52 14.23
C ASP A 39 9.75 -2.04 13.83
N SER A 40 10.50 -1.15 14.49
CA SER A 40 10.50 0.28 14.17
C SER A 40 10.96 0.56 12.74
N PHE A 41 11.91 -0.23 12.21
CA PHE A 41 12.35 -0.10 10.82
C PHE A 41 11.23 -0.49 9.85
N ILE A 42 10.53 -1.61 10.11
CA ILE A 42 9.40 -2.04 9.30
C ILE A 42 8.29 -0.99 9.32
N TYR A 43 8.00 -0.43 10.49
CA TYR A 43 7.02 0.65 10.64
C TYR A 43 7.37 1.87 9.79
N ASP A 44 8.61 2.37 9.89
CA ASP A 44 9.09 3.52 9.13
C ASP A 44 9.12 3.23 7.62
N PHE A 45 9.51 2.01 7.23
CA PHE A 45 9.55 1.57 5.84
C PHE A 45 8.16 1.58 5.19
N ILE A 46 7.15 1.02 5.86
CA ILE A 46 5.75 1.09 5.40
C ILE A 46 5.28 2.55 5.33
N GLY A 47 5.68 3.38 6.29
CA GLY A 47 5.39 4.82 6.29
C GLY A 47 5.92 5.53 5.03
N ASN A 48 7.12 5.18 4.58
CA ASN A 48 7.69 5.71 3.34
C ASN A 48 6.87 5.28 2.10
N ILE A 49 6.49 4.00 2.01
CA ILE A 49 5.62 3.50 0.94
C ILE A 49 4.29 4.25 0.94
N GLN A 50 3.64 4.39 2.11
CA GLN A 50 2.37 5.11 2.23
C GLN A 50 2.50 6.57 1.75
N ASN A 51 3.61 7.24 2.04
CA ASN A 51 3.88 8.60 1.58
C ASN A 51 3.93 8.69 0.04
N GLU A 52 4.43 7.68 -0.65
CA GLU A 52 4.38 7.62 -2.11
C GLU A 52 2.96 7.46 -2.66
N TRP A 53 2.06 6.83 -1.91
CA TRP A 53 0.66 6.64 -2.30
C TRP A 53 -0.26 7.84 -1.96
N ARG A 54 0.23 8.82 -1.19
CA ARG A 54 -0.55 10.04 -0.87
C ARG A 54 -0.96 10.79 -2.14
N PRO A 55 -2.20 11.32 -2.23
CA PRO A 55 -2.71 11.98 -3.43
C PRO A 55 -1.83 13.11 -3.98
N ASN A 56 -1.14 13.83 -3.09
CA ASN A 56 -0.30 14.98 -3.44
C ASN A 56 1.20 14.66 -3.50
N SER A 57 1.59 13.38 -3.42
CA SER A 57 3.00 13.00 -3.59
C SER A 57 3.44 13.17 -5.05
N CYS A 58 4.72 13.43 -5.29
CA CYS A 58 5.27 13.44 -6.64
C CYS A 58 4.97 12.13 -7.39
N HIS A 59 5.01 11.00 -6.68
CA HIS A 59 4.69 9.67 -7.22
C HIS A 59 3.23 9.58 -7.67
N SER A 60 2.28 10.14 -6.90
CA SER A 60 0.87 10.20 -7.28
C SER A 60 0.65 11.04 -8.54
N LEU A 61 1.29 12.21 -8.63
CA LEU A 61 1.20 13.07 -9.81
C LEU A 61 1.69 12.35 -11.08
N VAL A 62 2.81 11.62 -10.98
CA VAL A 62 3.34 10.82 -12.09
C VAL A 62 2.39 9.68 -12.48
N ARG A 63 1.88 8.91 -11.49
CA ARG A 63 0.91 7.81 -11.76
C ARG A 63 -0.36 8.31 -12.44
N ASN A 64 -0.89 9.45 -11.99
CA ASN A 64 -2.11 10.03 -12.56
C ASN A 64 -1.88 10.59 -13.96
N LYS A 65 -0.71 11.16 -14.25
CA LYS A 65 -0.35 11.61 -15.61
C LYS A 65 -0.26 10.45 -16.61
N LYS A 66 0.25 9.28 -16.18
CA LYS A 66 0.30 8.06 -17.01
C LYS A 66 -1.07 7.44 -17.29
N LYS A 67 -2.06 7.63 -16.41
CA LYS A 67 -3.43 7.13 -16.62
C LYS A 67 -4.25 7.96 -17.63
N ASN A 68 -3.82 9.19 -17.91
CA ASN A 68 -4.54 10.13 -18.77
C ASN A 68 -3.99 10.20 -20.21
N ASN A 69 -2.95 9.42 -20.52
CA ASN A 69 -2.36 9.25 -21.86
C ASN A 69 -2.62 7.83 -22.36
#